data_AF-A0ABD2N328-F1
#
_entry.id   AF-A0ABD2N328-F1
#
_cell.length_a   1.000
_cell.length_b   1.000
_cell.length_c   1.000
_cell.angle_alpha   90.00
_cell.angle_beta   90.00
_cell.angle_gamma   90.00
#
_symmetry.space_group_name_H-M   'P 1'
#
loop_
_entity.id
_entity.type
_entity.pdbx_description
1 polymer ?
#
loop_
_entity_poly.entity_id
_entity_poly.type
_entity_poly.pdbx_seq_one_letter_code
_entity_poly.pdbx_strand_id
1 'polypeptide(L)'
;MRQKIVDYTNKQIEDVCAIMMAEDKIMQTYHHTTDLLEINAFIGLLYYSGQWKSNHVDTIELWNNVNGINFYRSVMSRSRFVFLANCLRFDIRENRSKEDRL
;
A
#
# COMPACT_ATOMS: atom_id res chain seq x y z
N MET A 1 -8.28 -7.06 -13.91
CA MET A 1 -7.05 -6.30 -13.63
C MET A 1 -6.95 -5.93 -12.15
N ARG A 2 -7.86 -5.11 -11.60
CA ARG A 2 -7.82 -4.71 -10.17
C ARG A 2 -7.87 -5.88 -9.17
N GLN A 3 -8.69 -6.91 -9.42
CA GLN A 3 -8.73 -8.09 -8.55
C GLN A 3 -7.37 -8.79 -8.46
N LYS A 4 -6.63 -8.89 -9.58
CA LYS A 4 -5.29 -9.49 -9.57
C LYS A 4 -4.31 -8.72 -8.69
N ILE A 5 -4.40 -7.38 -8.66
CA ILE A 5 -3.56 -6.55 -7.78
C ILE A 5 -3.84 -6.92 -6.32
N VAL A 6 -5.11 -7.05 -5.93
CA VAL A 6 -5.50 -7.49 -4.58
C VAL A 6 -4.88 -8.86 -4.27
N ASP A 7 -5.07 -9.84 -5.16
CA ASP A 7 -4.61 -11.20 -4.93
C ASP A 7 -3.07 -11.28 -4.81
N TYR A 8 -2.34 -10.55 -5.65
CA TYR A 8 -0.88 -10.55 -5.64
C TYR A 8 -0.29 -9.75 -4.49
N THR A 9 -0.90 -8.62 -4.15
CA THR A 9 -0.52 -7.83 -2.97
C THR A 9 -0.78 -8.61 -1.69
N ASN A 10 -1.87 -9.38 -1.61
CA ASN A 10 -2.15 -10.21 -0.43
C ASN A 10 -1.09 -11.29 -0.22
N LYS A 11 -0.65 -11.97 -1.28
CA LYS A 11 0.49 -12.91 -1.19
C LYS A 11 1.74 -12.23 -0.64
N GLN A 12 2.08 -11.05 -1.16
CA GLN A 12 3.23 -10.28 -0.67
C GLN A 12 3.08 -9.83 0.79
N ILE A 13 1.86 -9.47 1.22
CA ILE A 13 1.56 -9.11 2.61
C ILE A 13 1.76 -10.33 3.50
N GLU A 14 1.25 -11.50 3.10
CA GLU A 14 1.42 -12.75 3.84
C GLU A 14 2.89 -13.10 4.02
N ASP A 15 3.70 -13.01 2.96
CA ASP A 15 5.15 -13.22 3.02
C ASP A 15 5.85 -12.25 4.00
N VAL A 16 5.52 -10.96 3.92
CA VAL A 16 6.07 -9.93 4.81
C VAL A 16 5.69 -10.21 6.26
N CYS A 17 4.42 -10.54 6.51
CA CYS A 17 3.94 -10.85 7.85
C CYS A 17 4.63 -12.11 8.40
N ALA A 18 4.83 -13.14 7.58
CA ALA A 18 5.53 -14.36 7.98
C ALA A 18 6.99 -14.08 8.37
N ILE A 19 7.70 -13.23 7.59
CA ILE A 19 9.07 -12.80 7.93
C ILE A 19 9.08 -12.00 9.24
N MET A 20 8.15 -11.06 9.42
CA MET A 20 8.06 -10.27 10.64
C MET A 20 7.80 -11.15 11.87
N MET A 21 6.92 -12.16 11.76
CA MET A 21 6.68 -13.13 12.83
C MET A 21 7.92 -13.98 13.13
N ALA A 22 8.64 -14.42 12.10
CA ALA A 22 9.88 -15.20 12.29
C ALA A 22 11.00 -14.38 12.96
N GLU A 23 11.01 -13.07 12.75
CA GLU A 23 11.95 -12.12 13.37
C GLU A 23 11.46 -11.57 14.73
N ASP A 24 10.36 -12.10 15.29
CA ASP A 24 9.73 -11.64 16.54
C ASP A 24 9.40 -10.13 16.54
N LYS A 25 9.07 -9.58 15.37
CA LYS A 25 8.64 -8.18 15.24
C LYS A 25 7.20 -8.01 15.69
N ILE A 26 6.93 -6.88 16.34
CA ILE A 26 5.58 -6.53 16.78
C ILE A 26 4.68 -6.27 15.58
N MET A 27 3.64 -7.10 15.44
CA MET A 27 2.60 -6.93 14.43
C MET A 27 1.61 -5.84 14.83
N GLN A 28 1.62 -4.74 14.10
CA GLN A 28 0.63 -3.67 14.22
C GLN A 28 -0.68 -4.00 13.50
N THR A 29 -1.76 -3.32 13.88
CA THR A 29 -3.12 -3.52 13.34
C THR A 29 -3.25 -3.25 11.85
N TYR A 30 -2.30 -2.55 11.21
CA TYR A 30 -2.29 -2.26 9.78
C TYR A 30 -1.54 -3.32 8.94
N HIS A 31 -0.99 -4.37 9.55
CA HIS A 31 -0.35 -5.49 8.85
C HIS A 31 -1.36 -6.62 8.61
N HIS A 32 -2.28 -6.40 7.66
CA HIS A 32 -3.28 -7.39 7.26
C HIS A 32 -3.48 -7.33 5.74
N THR A 33 -4.11 -8.37 5.18
CA THR A 33 -4.49 -8.42 3.78
C THR A 33 -5.43 -7.27 3.41
N THR A 34 -5.44 -6.91 2.13
CA THR A 34 -6.26 -5.85 1.55
C THR A 34 -7.41 -6.45 0.74
N ASP A 35 -8.39 -5.62 0.42
CA ASP A 35 -9.51 -5.96 -0.43
C ASP A 35 -9.65 -4.97 -1.59
N LEU A 36 -10.63 -5.22 -2.46
CA LEU A 36 -10.88 -4.36 -3.61
C LEU A 36 -11.28 -2.93 -3.20
N LEU A 37 -11.99 -2.76 -2.08
CA LEU A 37 -12.44 -1.46 -1.60
C LEU A 37 -11.23 -0.62 -1.16
N GLU A 38 -10.35 -1.21 -0.37
CA GLU A 38 -9.16 -0.56 0.15
C GLU A 38 -8.14 -0.25 -0.95
N ILE A 39 -7.93 -1.14 -1.92
CA ILE A 39 -7.08 -0.84 -3.09
C ILE A 39 -7.68 0.31 -3.93
N ASN A 40 -8.99 0.35 -4.12
CA ASN A 40 -9.63 1.49 -4.79
C ASN A 40 -9.44 2.79 -3.99
N ALA A 41 -9.53 2.74 -2.66
CA ALA A 41 -9.28 3.88 -1.78
C ALA A 41 -7.82 4.36 -1.87
N PHE A 42 -6.86 3.44 -1.85
CA PHE A 42 -5.44 3.71 -2.04
C PHE A 42 -5.18 4.41 -3.39
N ILE A 43 -5.73 3.86 -4.48
CA ILE A 43 -5.64 4.46 -5.82
C ILE A 43 -6.30 5.86 -5.84
N GLY A 44 -7.44 6.02 -5.17
CA GLY A 44 -8.12 7.31 -5.01
C GLY A 44 -7.23 8.38 -4.36
N LEU A 45 -6.43 8.01 -3.36
CA LEU A 45 -5.45 8.90 -2.75
C LEU A 45 -4.33 9.30 -3.73
N LEU A 46 -3.88 8.39 -4.59
CA LEU A 46 -2.89 8.70 -5.63
C LEU A 46 -3.47 9.64 -6.71
N TYR A 47 -4.73 9.44 -7.12
CA TYR A 47 -5.40 10.37 -8.02
C TYR A 47 -5.57 11.75 -7.39
N TYR A 48 -5.97 11.80 -6.12
CA TYR A 48 -6.11 13.05 -5.39
C TYR A 48 -4.77 13.79 -5.27
N SER A 49 -3.68 13.09 -4.93
CA SER A 49 -2.35 13.70 -4.85
C SER A 49 -1.88 14.24 -6.20
N GLY A 50 -2.15 13.53 -7.30
CA GLY A 50 -1.88 13.97 -8.67
C GLY A 50 -2.67 15.24 -9.04
N GLN A 51 -3.98 15.26 -8.75
CA GLN A 51 -4.84 16.42 -9.01
C GLN A 51 -4.34 17.69 -8.31
N TRP A 52 -3.86 17.55 -7.08
CA TRP A 52 -3.32 18.65 -6.27
C TRP A 52 -1.82 18.90 -6.49
N LYS A 53 -1.20 18.23 -7.49
CA LYS A 53 0.25 18.31 -7.76
C LYS A 53 1.12 18.06 -6.52
N SER A 54 0.62 17.28 -5.58
CA SER A 54 1.25 17.00 -4.29
C SER A 54 2.01 15.68 -4.28
N ASN A 55 2.32 15.13 -5.46
CA ASN A 55 3.03 13.85 -5.63
C ASN A 55 4.47 13.86 -5.09
N HIS A 56 5.05 15.05 -4.88
CA HIS A 56 6.39 15.24 -4.32
C HIS A 56 6.38 15.57 -2.82
N VAL A 57 5.20 15.76 -2.23
CA VAL A 57 5.04 16.14 -0.83
C VAL A 57 5.18 14.89 0.04
N ASP A 58 5.91 15.01 1.15
CA ASP A 58 6.13 13.87 2.04
C ASP A 58 4.81 13.38 2.65
N THR A 59 4.65 12.06 2.77
CA THR A 59 3.49 11.45 3.43
C THR A 59 3.28 11.92 4.87
N ILE A 60 4.34 12.29 5.60
CA ILE A 60 4.31 12.87 6.94
C ILE A 60 3.58 14.22 6.91
N GLU A 61 3.86 15.06 5.91
CA GLU A 61 3.21 16.36 5.74
C GLU A 61 1.76 16.19 5.30
N LEU A 62 1.51 15.34 4.30
CA LEU A 62 0.15 15.07 3.80
C LEU A 62 -0.80 14.54 4.89
N TRP A 63 -0.29 13.67 5.79
CA TRP A 63 -1.04 13.11 6.90
C TRP A 63 -0.87 13.88 8.23
N ASN A 64 -0.24 15.05 8.26
CA ASN A 64 0.00 15.81 9.49
C ASN A 64 -1.31 16.30 10.14
N ASN A 65 -1.52 16.02 11.43
CA ASN A 65 -2.79 16.31 12.12
C ASN A 65 -3.18 17.79 12.16
N VAL A 66 -2.22 18.71 12.08
CA VAL A 66 -2.45 20.16 12.16
C VAL A 66 -2.48 20.80 10.78
N ASN A 67 -1.45 20.53 9.96
CA ASN A 67 -1.22 21.22 8.68
C ASN A 67 -1.51 20.35 7.45
N GLY A 68 -1.79 19.06 7.65
CA GLY A 68 -2.06 18.11 6.57
C GLY A 68 -3.50 18.19 6.08
N ILE A 69 -3.77 17.49 4.99
CA ILE A 69 -5.10 17.50 4.36
C ILE A 69 -5.94 16.38 4.98
N ASN A 70 -7.02 16.75 5.67
CA ASN A 70 -7.91 15.83 6.38
C ASN A 70 -8.39 14.65 5.53
N PHE A 71 -8.60 14.86 4.22
CA PHE A 71 -9.02 13.84 3.27
C PHE A 71 -8.15 12.57 3.35
N TYR A 72 -6.82 12.70 3.41
CA TYR A 72 -5.94 11.53 3.44
C TYR A 72 -6.16 10.66 4.68
N ARG A 73 -6.23 11.27 5.87
CA ARG A 73 -6.48 10.56 7.14
C ARG A 73 -7.88 9.97 7.23
N SER A 74 -8.87 10.64 6.64
CA SER A 74 -10.24 10.15 6.61
C SER A 74 -10.41 8.92 5.72
N VAL A 75 -9.54 8.74 4.72
CA VAL A 75 -9.56 7.57 3.83
C VAL A 75 -8.80 6.39 4.43
N MET A 76 -7.56 6.59 4.90
CA MET A 76 -6.78 5.57 5.60
C MET A 76 -5.66 6.17 6.43
N SER A 77 -5.15 5.42 7.41
CA SER A 77 -3.99 5.86 8.19
C SER A 77 -2.71 5.95 7.33
N ARG A 78 -1.79 6.84 7.69
CA ARG A 78 -0.49 6.98 7.00
C ARG A 78 0.29 5.67 7.00
N SER A 79 0.30 4.96 8.13
CA SER A 79 1.02 3.70 8.27
C SER A 79 0.45 2.63 7.36
N ARG A 80 -0.88 2.57 7.20
CA ARG A 80 -1.52 1.67 6.24
C ARG A 80 -1.18 2.03 4.79
N PHE A 81 -1.24 3.32 4.43
CA PHE A 81 -0.87 3.79 3.10
C PHE A 81 0.56 3.40 2.72
N VAL A 82 1.53 3.68 3.61
CA VAL A 82 2.95 3.34 3.40
C VAL A 82 3.15 1.82 3.34
N PHE A 83 2.48 1.06 4.20
CA PHE A 83 2.55 -0.40 4.17
C PHE A 83 2.04 -0.98 2.84
N LEU A 84 0.87 -0.54 2.39
CA LEU A 84 0.30 -0.96 1.10
C LEU A 84 1.20 -0.55 -0.07
N ALA A 85 1.77 0.66 -0.05
CA ALA A 85 2.69 1.12 -1.08
C ALA A 85 3.92 0.20 -1.21
N ASN A 86 4.47 -0.28 -0.10
CA ASN A 86 5.60 -1.20 -0.09
C ASN A 86 5.23 -2.64 -0.53
N CYS A 87 4.00 -3.06 -0.25
CA CYS A 87 3.51 -4.40 -0.58
C CYS A 87 2.79 -4.49 -1.93
N LEU A 88 2.61 -3.38 -2.66
CA LEU A 88 1.87 -3.37 -3.92
C LEU A 88 2.55 -4.29 -4.97
N ARG A 89 1.79 -5.17 -5.61
CA ARG A 89 2.28 -6.09 -6.63
C ARG A 89 1.31 -6.17 -7.81
N PHE A 90 1.88 -6.29 -9.00
CA PHE A 90 1.15 -6.44 -10.26
C PHE A 90 1.30 -7.83 -10.86
N ASP A 91 2.16 -8.65 -10.26
CA ASP A 91 2.50 -10.01 -10.64
C ASP A 91 2.96 -10.83 -9.42
N ILE A 92 3.26 -12.11 -9.64
CA ILE A 92 3.86 -13.00 -8.62
C ILE A 92 5.22 -13.48 -9.10
N ARG A 93 6.14 -13.69 -8.15
CA ARG A 93 7.54 -14.00 -8.46
C ARG A 93 7.69 -15.32 -9.23
N GLU A 94 6.82 -16.29 -8.97
CA GLU A 94 6.85 -17.62 -9.59
C GLU A 94 6.57 -17.57 -11.09
N ASN A 95 5.84 -16.55 -11.56
CA ASN A 95 5.44 -16.41 -12.95
C ASN A 95 6.40 -15.53 -13.76
N ARG A 96 7.46 -15.00 -13.14
CA ARG A 96 8.43 -14.13 -13.83
C ARG A 96 9.35 -14.97 -14.71
N SER A 97 9.28 -14.76 -16.02
CA SER A 97 10.28 -15.30 -16.93
C SER A 97 11.63 -14.62 -16.71
N LYS A 98 12.73 -15.35 -16.83
CA LYS A 98 14.09 -14.79 -16.75
C LYS A 98 14.45 -13.93 -17.96
N GLU A 99 13.74 -14.14 -19.07
CA GLU A 99 13.98 -13.45 -20.34
C GLU A 99 13.11 -12.20 -20.49
N ASP A 100 12.02 -12.12 -19.72
CA ASP A 100 11.14 -10.97 -19.72
C ASP A 100 11.74 -9.85 -18.86
N ARG A 101 11.84 -8.66 -19.45
CA ARG A 101 12.40 -7.45 -18.80
C ARG A 101 11.30 -6.53 -18.28
N LEU A 102 10.03 -6.85 -18.55
CA LEU A 102 8.86 -6.08 -18.14
C LEU A 102 8.08 -6.80 -17.03
#